data_AF-A0A1Q4GRX8-F1
#
_entry.id   AF-A0A1Q4GRX8-F1
#
_cell.length_a   1.000
_cell.length_b   1.000
_cell.length_c   1.000
_cell.angle_alpha   90.00
_cell.angle_beta   90.00
_cell.angle_gamma   90.00
#
_symmetry.space_group_name_H-M   'P 1'
#
loop_
_entity.id
_entity.type
_entity.pdbx_description
1 polymer ?
#
loop_
_entity_poly.entity_id
_entity_poly.type
_entity_poly.pdbx_seq_one_letter_code
_entity_poly.pdbx_strand_id
1 'polypeptide(L)'
;MLKRLSPVALALALVLTACETPAPAKSEASPLAQRVNELEHRVERLEARPAVQPPLRSKDEIEAHIKSLEAERAKLLVDYLPQHPAIRDIDRRLDILNTQLKMLP
;
A
#
# COMPACT_ATOMS: atom_id res chain seq x y z
N MET A 1 46.16 20.50 -58.90
CA MET A 1 46.35 21.60 -57.93
C MET A 1 46.20 21.05 -56.51
N LEU A 2 47.30 20.70 -55.83
CA LEU A 2 47.27 20.29 -54.42
C LEU A 2 47.50 21.53 -53.54
N LYS A 3 46.43 22.07 -52.95
CA LYS A 3 46.54 23.09 -51.90
C LYS A 3 47.07 22.41 -50.63
N ARG A 4 48.29 22.77 -50.22
CA ARG A 4 48.86 22.35 -48.94
C ARG A 4 48.00 22.93 -47.81
N LEU A 5 47.36 22.06 -47.03
CA LEU A 5 46.68 22.50 -45.80
C LEU A 5 47.72 23.04 -44.81
N SER A 6 47.42 24.20 -44.25
CA SER A 6 48.25 24.86 -43.24
C SER A 6 48.39 23.98 -42.00
N PRO A 7 49.60 23.84 -41.41
CA PRO A 7 49.81 23.07 -40.19
C PRO A 7 48.97 23.58 -39.01
N VAL A 8 48.54 24.85 -39.05
CA VAL A 8 47.64 25.45 -38.07
C VAL A 8 46.23 24.89 -38.16
N ALA A 9 45.75 24.56 -39.38
CA ALA A 9 44.44 23.96 -39.58
C ALA A 9 44.41 22.50 -39.10
N LEU A 10 45.53 21.78 -39.22
CA LEU A 10 45.68 20.42 -38.71
C LEU A 10 45.77 20.41 -37.17
N ALA A 11 46.47 21.38 -36.59
CA ALA A 11 46.56 21.55 -35.14
C ALA A 11 45.21 21.93 -34.50
N LEU A 12 44.43 22.82 -35.14
CA LEU A 12 43.08 23.16 -34.67
C LEU A 12 42.14 21.95 -34.72
N ALA A 13 42.22 21.14 -35.79
CA ALA A 13 41.39 19.94 -35.93
C ALA A 13 41.70 18.90 -34.82
N LEU A 14 42.97 18.71 -34.46
CA LEU A 14 43.35 17.81 -33.35
C LEU A 14 42.90 18.32 -31.97
N VAL A 15 42.93 19.63 -31.74
CA VAL A 15 42.48 20.22 -30.47
C VAL A 15 40.96 20.15 -30.34
N LEU A 16 40.21 20.34 -31.44
CA LEU A 16 38.76 20.19 -31.42
C LEU A 16 38.31 18.74 -31.22
N THR A 17 39.04 17.74 -31.71
CA THR A 17 38.73 16.32 -31.43
C THR A 17 39.12 15.88 -30.02
N ALA A 18 40.04 16.58 -29.36
CA ALA A 18 40.41 16.31 -27.97
C ALA A 18 39.46 16.95 -26.94
N CYS A 19 38.54 17.81 -27.39
CA CYS A 19 37.46 18.40 -26.60
C CYS A 19 36.14 17.62 -26.77
N GLU A 20 36.20 16.29 -26.89
CA GLU A 20 35.07 15.46 -26.49
C GLU A 20 34.83 15.71 -24.99
N THR A 21 33.95 16.68 -24.72
CA THR A 21 33.22 16.79 -23.46
C THR A 21 32.84 15.38 -23.04
N PRO A 22 33.25 14.90 -21.85
CA PRO A 22 32.72 13.65 -21.37
C PRO A 22 31.20 13.82 -21.35
N ALA A 23 30.51 12.97 -22.12
CA ALA A 23 29.05 12.90 -22.10
C ALA A 23 28.60 12.99 -20.64
N PRO A 24 27.54 13.76 -20.30
CA PRO A 24 27.11 13.87 -18.92
C PRO A 24 26.91 12.44 -18.44
N ALA A 25 27.77 12.01 -17.51
CA ALA A 25 27.64 10.73 -16.87
C ALA A 25 26.19 10.70 -16.44
N LYS A 26 25.40 9.77 -17.00
CA LYS A 26 24.03 9.55 -16.57
C LYS A 26 24.18 9.42 -15.07
N SER A 27 23.74 10.45 -14.34
CA SER A 27 23.86 10.49 -12.90
C SER A 27 23.05 9.30 -12.46
N GLU A 28 23.73 8.19 -12.18
CA GLU A 28 23.08 7.04 -11.58
C GLU A 28 22.52 7.61 -10.30
N ALA A 29 21.19 7.69 -10.27
CA ALA A 29 20.46 8.11 -9.11
C ALA A 29 21.08 7.37 -7.93
N SER A 30 21.53 8.13 -6.91
CA SER A 30 22.21 7.51 -5.78
C SER A 30 21.37 6.33 -5.30
N PRO A 31 21.98 5.28 -4.73
CA PRO A 31 21.22 4.12 -4.26
C PRO A 31 20.04 4.49 -3.34
N LEU A 32 20.12 5.65 -2.67
CA LEU A 32 19.02 6.23 -1.90
C LEU A 32 17.89 6.78 -2.78
N ALA A 33 18.19 7.52 -3.84
CA ALA A 33 17.18 8.02 -4.78
C ALA A 33 16.44 6.88 -5.49
N GLN A 34 17.13 5.78 -5.82
CA GLN A 34 16.48 4.59 -6.37
C GLN A 34 15.52 3.96 -5.35
N ARG A 35 15.93 3.85 -4.08
CA ARG A 35 15.08 3.30 -3.01
C ARG A 35 13.87 4.17 -2.71
N VAL A 36 14.02 5.50 -2.75
CA VAL A 36 12.90 6.44 -2.58
C VAL A 36 11.90 6.26 -3.72
N ASN A 37 12.36 6.24 -4.96
CA ASN A 37 11.49 6.05 -6.12
C ASN A 37 10.77 4.69 -6.09
N GLU A 38 11.45 3.63 -5.65
CA GLU A 38 10.83 2.32 -5.44
C GLU A 38 9.73 2.38 -4.36
N LEU A 39 9.97 3.10 -3.26
CA LEU A 39 8.99 3.27 -2.19
C LEU A 39 7.79 4.09 -2.64
N GLU A 40 8.00 5.18 -3.38
CA GLU A 40 6.94 6.01 -3.96
C GLU A 40 6.03 5.16 -4.86
N HIS A 41 6.61 4.42 -5.80
CA HIS A 41 5.83 3.52 -6.66
C HIS A 41 5.11 2.40 -5.89
N ARG A 42 5.67 1.95 -4.76
CA ARG A 42 4.98 0.97 -3.91
C ARG A 42 3.78 1.59 -3.21
N VAL A 43 3.91 2.82 -2.71
CA VAL A 43 2.81 3.57 -2.09
C VAL A 43 1.71 3.84 -3.10
N GLU A 44 2.04 4.35 -4.29
CA GLU A 44 1.07 4.59 -5.37
C GLU A 44 0.26 3.33 -5.70
N ARG A 45 0.92 2.16 -5.80
CA ARG A 45 0.21 0.88 -6.03
C ARG A 45 -0.67 0.45 -4.87
N LEU A 46 -0.27 0.75 -3.64
CA LEU A 46 -1.06 0.44 -2.46
C LEU A 46 -2.29 1.35 -2.35
N GLU A 47 -2.14 2.63 -2.67
CA GLU A 47 -3.23 3.60 -2.70
C GLU A 47 -4.20 3.36 -3.86
N ALA A 48 -3.69 2.93 -5.02
CA ALA A 48 -4.50 2.56 -6.17
C ALA A 48 -5.26 1.23 -5.97
N ARG A 49 -4.94 0.45 -4.92
CA ARG A 49 -5.68 -0.79 -4.64
C ARG A 49 -7.09 -0.40 -4.18
N PRO A 50 -8.16 -0.89 -4.85
CA PRO A 50 -9.50 -0.65 -4.37
C PRO A 50 -9.61 -1.17 -2.94
N ALA A 51 -10.25 -0.40 -2.06
CA ALA A 51 -10.52 -0.85 -0.71
C ALA A 51 -11.33 -2.15 -0.82
N VAL A 52 -10.66 -3.29 -0.61
CA VAL A 52 -11.33 -4.58 -0.47
C VAL A 52 -11.98 -4.51 0.91
N GLN A 53 -13.16 -3.92 0.96
CA GLN A 53 -14.03 -4.15 2.10
C GLN A 53 -14.24 -5.66 2.15
N PRO A 54 -14.05 -6.32 3.31
CA PRO A 54 -14.63 -7.64 3.50
C PRO A 54 -16.10 -7.58 3.04
N PRO A 55 -16.74 -8.69 2.63
CA PRO A 55 -18.18 -8.69 2.52
C PRO A 55 -18.74 -8.36 3.91
N LEU A 56 -18.97 -7.09 4.16
CA LEU A 56 -19.64 -6.58 5.32
C LEU A 56 -21.06 -7.11 5.14
N ARG A 57 -21.48 -7.98 6.07
CA ARG A 57 -22.89 -8.33 6.20
C ARG A 57 -23.69 -7.03 6.18
N SER A 58 -24.86 -7.07 5.54
CA SER A 58 -25.75 -5.91 5.56
C SER A 58 -26.04 -5.51 7.01
N LYS A 59 -26.36 -4.23 7.23
CA LYS A 59 -26.77 -3.74 8.56
C LYS A 59 -27.86 -4.63 9.16
N ASP A 60 -28.86 -4.97 8.36
CA ASP A 60 -30.00 -5.80 8.75
C ASP A 60 -29.58 -7.22 9.16
N GLU A 61 -28.64 -7.83 8.43
CA GLU A 61 -28.09 -9.14 8.78
C GLU A 61 -27.33 -9.12 10.11
N ILE A 62 -26.54 -8.07 10.37
CA ILE A 62 -25.80 -7.90 11.62
C ILE A 62 -26.77 -7.74 12.78
N GLU A 63 -27.78 -6.88 12.64
CA GLU A 63 -28.80 -6.64 13.66
C GLU A 63 -29.62 -7.91 13.95
N ALA A 64 -30.00 -8.66 12.92
CA ALA A 64 -30.72 -9.94 13.08
C ALA A 64 -29.88 -10.96 13.85
N HIS A 65 -28.58 -11.03 13.56
CA HIS A 65 -27.67 -11.94 14.26
C HIS A 65 -27.46 -11.52 15.72
N ILE A 66 -27.30 -10.23 16.00
CA ILE A 66 -27.23 -9.70 17.37
C ILE A 66 -28.47 -10.13 18.16
N LYS A 67 -29.67 -9.89 17.63
CA LYS A 67 -30.94 -10.30 18.28
C LYS A 67 -30.99 -11.80 18.57
N SER A 68 -30.54 -12.63 17.63
CA SER A 68 -30.49 -14.08 17.81
C SER A 68 -29.55 -14.48 18.95
N LEU A 69 -28.34 -13.89 19.00
CA LEU A 69 -27.34 -14.18 20.03
C LEU A 69 -27.78 -13.68 21.41
N GLU A 70 -28.42 -12.52 21.48
CA GLU A 70 -28.99 -12.00 22.73
C GLU A 70 -30.08 -12.94 23.28
N ALA A 71 -30.93 -13.47 22.41
CA ALA A 71 -31.96 -14.44 22.80
C ALA A 71 -31.34 -15.77 23.28
N GLU A 72 -30.31 -16.27 22.61
CA GLU A 72 -29.58 -17.47 23.03
C GLU A 72 -28.89 -17.26 24.38
N ARG A 73 -28.21 -16.12 24.55
CA ARG A 73 -27.56 -15.72 25.79
C ARG A 73 -28.54 -15.66 26.95
N ALA A 74 -29.71 -15.06 26.74
CA ALA A 74 -30.76 -14.97 27.76
C ALA A 74 -31.23 -16.36 28.21
N LYS A 75 -31.36 -17.32 27.29
CA LYS A 75 -31.69 -18.71 27.64
C LYS A 75 -30.60 -19.36 28.48
N LEU A 76 -29.33 -19.22 28.09
CA LEU A 76 -28.21 -19.80 28.83
C LEU A 76 -28.07 -19.22 30.24
N LEU A 77 -28.39 -17.94 30.42
CA LEU A 77 -28.33 -17.28 31.73
C LEU A 77 -29.38 -17.78 32.72
N VAL A 78 -30.37 -18.57 32.28
CA VAL A 78 -31.31 -19.26 33.18
C VAL A 78 -30.59 -20.37 33.95
N ASP A 79 -29.72 -21.11 33.28
CA ASP A 79 -29.09 -22.32 33.82
C ASP A 79 -27.65 -22.10 34.27
N TYR A 80 -27.00 -21.06 33.73
CA TYR A 80 -25.57 -20.84 33.90
C TYR A 80 -25.23 -19.43 34.37
N LEU A 81 -24.13 -19.33 35.12
CA LEU A 81 -23.55 -18.04 35.49
C LEU A 81 -22.89 -17.36 34.27
N PRO A 82 -22.79 -16.01 34.24
CA PRO A 82 -22.20 -15.28 33.11
C PRO A 82 -20.79 -15.71 32.71
N GLN A 83 -19.99 -16.21 33.65
CA GLN A 83 -18.64 -16.72 33.40
C GLN A 83 -18.60 -18.07 32.65
N HIS A 84 -19.74 -18.72 32.43
CA HIS A 84 -19.80 -19.98 31.69
C HIS A 84 -19.23 -19.82 30.27
N PRO A 85 -18.41 -20.77 29.77
CA PRO A 85 -17.73 -20.63 28.49
C PRO A 85 -18.65 -20.30 27.31
N ALA A 86 -19.84 -20.90 27.26
CA ALA A 86 -20.81 -20.64 26.18
C ALA A 86 -21.34 -19.19 26.19
N ILE A 87 -21.57 -18.61 27.37
CA ILE A 87 -22.02 -17.21 27.49
C ILE A 87 -20.89 -16.27 27.10
N ARG A 88 -19.66 -16.55 27.53
CA ARG A 88 -18.48 -15.76 27.16
C ARG A 88 -18.19 -15.77 25.67
N ASP A 89 -18.43 -16.90 24.99
CA ASP A 89 -18.30 -16.98 23.53
C ASP A 89 -19.34 -16.11 22.83
N ILE A 90 -20.59 -16.12 23.31
CA ILE A 90 -21.65 -15.25 22.78
C ILE A 90 -21.30 -13.77 23.01
N ASP A 91 -20.83 -13.40 24.20
CA ASP A 91 -20.40 -12.02 24.51
C ASP A 91 -19.33 -11.55 23.53
N ARG A 92 -18.31 -12.38 23.29
CA ARG A 92 -17.25 -12.09 22.31
C ARG A 92 -17.81 -11.89 20.90
N ARG A 93 -18.77 -12.72 20.46
CA ARG A 93 -19.41 -12.58 19.14
C ARG A 93 -20.23 -11.29 19.05
N LEU A 94 -20.96 -10.94 20.10
CA LEU A 94 -21.71 -9.69 20.19
C LEU A 94 -20.79 -8.47 20.07
N ASP A 95 -19.64 -8.47 20.74
CA ASP A 95 -18.64 -7.38 20.65
C ASP A 95 -18.13 -7.19 19.21
N ILE A 96 -17.86 -8.30 18.51
CA ILE A 96 -17.42 -8.27 17.10
C ILE A 96 -18.52 -7.67 16.22
N LEU A 97 -19.76 -8.15 16.34
CA LEU A 97 -20.89 -7.68 15.53
C LEU A 97 -21.21 -6.20 15.81
N ASN A 98 -21.18 -5.77 17.07
CA ASN A 98 -21.36 -4.36 17.44
C ASN A 98 -20.24 -3.48 16.88
N THR A 99 -19.00 -3.98 16.84
CA THR A 99 -17.89 -3.27 16.21
C THR A 99 -18.10 -3.15 14.70
N GLN A 100 -18.56 -4.21 14.03
CA GLN A 100 -18.90 -4.17 12.61
C GLN A 100 -20.01 -3.15 12.32
N LEU A 101 -21.06 -3.12 13.14
CA LEU A 101 -22.17 -2.17 12.99
C LEU A 101 -21.70 -0.71 13.09
N LYS A 102 -20.73 -0.41 13.98
CA LYS A 102 -20.14 0.94 14.13
C LYS A 102 -19.26 1.36 12.96
N MET A 103 -18.75 0.40 12.17
CA MET A 103 -17.90 0.67 11.01
C MET A 103 -18.70 0.80 9.70
N LEU A 104 -20.00 0.51 9.73
CA LEU A 104 -20.87 0.72 8.56
C LEU A 104 -21.11 2.23 8.35
N PRO A 105 -21.09 2.70 7.08
CA PRO A 105 -21.27 4.11 6.72
C PRO A 105 -22.69 4.63 6.96
#